data_AF-A0A3A5APV8-F1
#
_entry.id   AF-A0A3A5APV8-F1
#
_cell.length_a   1.000
_cell.length_b   1.000
_cell.length_c   1.000
_cell.angle_alpha   90.00
_cell.angle_beta   90.00
_cell.angle_gamma   90.00
#
_symmetry.space_group_name_H-M   'P 1'
#
loop_
_entity.id
_entity.type
_entity.pdbx_description
1 polymer ?
#
loop_
_entity_poly.entity_id
_entity_poly.type
_entity_poly.pdbx_seq_one_letter_code
_entity_poly.pdbx_strand_id
1 'polypeptide(L)'
;MSENNKADRDKMKSLAFGMASDLSRVLADQGFGDTPIDIVEALAFAMFIIADTYSLARPDKERAIEIIHRFYDDMQDHLINKIIIQDHNLTDAAETEAAAAKFHDLSRGRFHEYGAKFKEDISDPMAMSCPNMVSYLLDNLFIEPIAKEEKLKLMAPVSDKVLFFWSGCVQAFKC
;
A
#
# COMPACT_ATOMS: atom_id res chain seq x y z
N MET A 1 -2.03 24.41 -11.63
CA MET A 1 -2.46 23.03 -11.33
C MET A 1 -3.97 22.97 -11.43
N SER A 2 -4.55 22.09 -12.24
CA SER A 2 -6.02 21.98 -12.34
C SER A 2 -6.60 21.37 -11.06
N GLU A 3 -7.79 21.83 -10.64
CA GLU A 3 -8.48 21.34 -9.44
C GLU A 3 -8.71 19.82 -9.46
N ASN A 4 -8.93 19.25 -10.65
CA ASN A 4 -9.11 17.81 -10.85
C ASN A 4 -7.87 16.99 -10.44
N ASN A 5 -6.66 17.53 -10.64
CA ASN A 5 -5.44 16.81 -10.24
C ASN A 5 -5.33 16.71 -8.71
N LYS A 6 -5.88 17.66 -7.95
CA LYS A 6 -5.87 17.62 -6.48
C LYS A 6 -6.93 16.65 -5.94
N ALA A 7 -8.14 16.70 -6.51
CA ALA A 7 -9.22 15.80 -6.12
C ALA A 7 -8.85 14.31 -6.29
N ASP A 8 -8.19 13.96 -7.41
CA ASP A 8 -7.71 12.59 -7.62
C ASP A 8 -6.68 12.16 -6.56
N ARG A 9 -5.72 13.02 -6.21
CA ARG A 9 -4.71 12.69 -5.18
C ARG A 9 -5.30 12.58 -3.79
N ASP A 10 -6.25 13.43 -3.43
CA ASP A 10 -6.95 13.34 -2.14
C ASP A 10 -7.77 12.04 -2.06
N LYS A 11 -8.40 11.62 -3.15
CA LYS A 11 -9.08 10.31 -3.24
C LYS A 11 -8.09 9.15 -3.12
N MET A 12 -6.98 9.19 -3.84
CA MET A 12 -5.93 8.16 -3.78
C MET A 12 -5.37 8.01 -2.36
N LYS A 13 -5.09 9.12 -1.67
CA LYS A 13 -4.66 9.15 -0.27
C LYS A 13 -5.67 8.51 0.66
N SER A 14 -6.95 8.89 0.54
CA SER A 14 -8.01 8.30 1.36
C SER A 14 -8.14 6.78 1.15
N LEU A 15 -7.99 6.31 -0.09
CA LEU A 15 -8.03 4.89 -0.41
C LEU A 15 -6.83 4.13 0.15
N ALA A 16 -5.62 4.71 0.09
CA ALA A 16 -4.41 4.10 0.63
C ALA A 16 -4.51 3.89 2.15
N PHE A 17 -4.93 4.91 2.91
CA PHE A 17 -5.16 4.76 4.35
C PHE A 17 -6.28 3.79 4.68
N GLY A 18 -7.38 3.82 3.93
CA GLY A 18 -8.47 2.86 4.07
C GLY A 18 -8.01 1.42 3.88
N MET A 19 -7.18 1.16 2.87
CA MET A 19 -6.62 -0.15 2.60
C MET A 19 -5.66 -0.61 3.70
N ALA A 20 -4.75 0.24 4.17
CA ALA A 20 -3.86 -0.09 5.28
C ALA A 20 -4.65 -0.42 6.57
N SER A 21 -5.67 0.37 6.91
CA SER A 21 -6.54 0.12 8.06
C SER A 21 -7.30 -1.20 7.95
N ASP A 22 -7.82 -1.51 6.76
CA ASP A 22 -8.57 -2.74 6.52
C ASP A 22 -7.67 -3.98 6.52
N LEU A 23 -6.42 -3.86 6.06
CA LEU A 23 -5.41 -4.92 6.21
C LEU A 23 -5.15 -5.20 7.69
N SER A 24 -4.94 -4.17 8.51
CA SER A 24 -4.80 -4.33 9.97
C SER A 24 -6.02 -5.02 10.59
N ARG A 25 -7.23 -4.70 10.12
CA ARG A 25 -8.46 -5.37 10.57
C ARG A 25 -8.50 -6.84 10.19
N VAL A 26 -8.14 -7.19 8.96
CA VAL A 26 -8.06 -8.59 8.53
C VAL A 26 -7.05 -9.35 9.38
N LEU A 27 -5.88 -8.78 9.65
CA LEU A 27 -4.90 -9.38 10.56
C LEU A 27 -5.47 -9.60 11.96
N ALA A 28 -6.15 -8.61 12.52
CA ALA A 28 -6.80 -8.73 13.82
C ALA A 28 -7.86 -9.84 13.85
N ASP A 29 -8.72 -9.91 12.83
CA ASP A 29 -9.74 -10.96 12.69
C ASP A 29 -9.14 -12.36 12.58
N GLN A 30 -7.89 -12.47 12.12
CA GLN A 30 -7.12 -13.73 12.06
C GLN A 30 -6.26 -14.01 13.31
N GLY A 31 -6.36 -13.17 14.35
CA GLY A 31 -5.65 -13.36 15.62
C GLY A 31 -4.31 -12.65 15.73
N PHE A 32 -3.97 -11.75 14.82
CA PHE A 32 -2.71 -10.98 14.80
C PHE A 32 -2.89 -9.52 15.26
N GLY A 33 -3.96 -9.22 16.01
CA GLY A 33 -4.28 -7.85 16.43
C GLY A 33 -3.23 -7.22 17.36
N ASP A 34 -2.56 -8.05 18.16
CA ASP A 34 -1.49 -7.64 19.06
C ASP A 34 -0.08 -7.85 18.46
N THR A 35 0.01 -8.36 17.23
CA THR A 35 1.29 -8.60 16.56
C THR A 35 1.78 -7.32 15.88
N PRO A 36 2.96 -6.78 16.26
CA PRO A 36 3.45 -5.53 15.68
C PRO A 36 3.70 -5.65 14.18
N ILE A 37 3.11 -4.73 13.42
CA ILE A 37 3.34 -4.58 11.99
C ILE A 37 4.12 -3.30 11.67
N ASP A 38 4.80 -3.32 10.55
CA ASP A 38 5.45 -2.18 9.94
C ASP A 38 4.42 -1.35 9.15
N ILE A 39 3.94 -0.27 9.76
CA ILE A 39 2.93 0.61 9.15
C ILE A 39 3.44 1.29 7.87
N VAL A 40 4.75 1.52 7.75
CA VAL A 40 5.35 2.10 6.55
C VAL A 40 5.26 1.10 5.40
N GLU A 41 5.52 -0.18 5.66
CA GLU A 41 5.36 -1.27 4.67
C GLU A 41 3.89 -1.43 4.25
N ALA A 42 2.95 -1.42 5.21
CA ALA A 42 1.52 -1.49 4.91
C ALA A 42 1.04 -0.33 4.01
N LEU A 43 1.49 0.89 4.30
CA LEU A 43 1.16 2.08 3.51
C LEU A 43 1.83 2.06 2.13
N ALA A 44 3.10 1.66 2.04
CA ALA A 44 3.80 1.52 0.77
C ALA A 44 3.09 0.50 -0.13
N PHE A 45 2.68 -0.64 0.42
CA PHE A 45 1.90 -1.65 -0.31
C PHE A 45 0.54 -1.11 -0.78
N ALA A 46 -0.20 -0.41 0.09
CA ALA A 46 -1.46 0.19 -0.29
C ALA A 46 -1.30 1.22 -1.42
N MET A 47 -0.30 2.10 -1.32
CA MET A 47 0.03 3.08 -2.35
C MET A 47 0.37 2.44 -3.69
N PHE A 48 1.08 1.30 -3.70
CA PHE A 48 1.35 0.53 -4.90
C PHE A 48 0.04 0.10 -5.59
N ILE A 49 -0.90 -0.50 -4.85
CA ILE A 49 -2.19 -0.92 -5.40
C ILE A 49 -2.99 0.26 -5.94
N ILE A 50 -3.01 1.39 -5.22
CA ILE A 50 -3.71 2.60 -5.67
C ILE A 50 -3.08 3.18 -6.94
N ALA A 51 -1.76 3.24 -7.03
CA ALA A 51 -1.05 3.74 -8.19
C ALA A 51 -1.23 2.84 -9.43
N ASP A 52 -1.14 1.52 -9.25
CA ASP A 52 -1.38 0.53 -10.30
C ASP A 52 -2.79 0.68 -10.87
N THR A 53 -3.81 0.65 -9.99
CA THR A 53 -5.21 0.76 -10.41
C THR A 53 -5.57 2.11 -11.02
N TYR A 54 -5.01 3.22 -10.52
CA TYR A 54 -5.16 4.53 -11.12
C TYR A 54 -4.53 4.58 -12.52
N SER A 55 -3.30 4.09 -12.67
CA SER A 55 -2.61 4.02 -13.96
C SER A 55 -3.39 3.17 -14.97
N LEU A 56 -3.98 2.05 -14.54
CA LEU A 56 -4.81 1.20 -15.40
C LEU A 56 -6.09 1.91 -15.87
N ALA A 57 -6.74 2.68 -15.00
CA ALA A 57 -8.00 3.34 -15.31
C ALA A 57 -7.86 4.62 -16.16
N ARG A 58 -6.69 5.27 -16.17
CA ARG A 58 -6.48 6.51 -16.93
C ARG A 58 -5.94 6.24 -18.35
N PRO A 59 -6.54 6.85 -19.40
CA PRO A 59 -6.09 6.68 -20.79
C PRO A 59 -4.79 7.45 -21.08
N ASP A 60 -4.61 8.61 -20.48
CA ASP A 60 -3.41 9.43 -20.59
C ASP A 60 -2.36 8.98 -19.58
N LYS A 61 -1.38 8.19 -20.05
CA LYS A 61 -0.37 7.58 -19.18
C LYS A 61 0.64 8.58 -18.64
N GLU A 62 1.02 9.60 -19.41
CA GLU A 62 1.99 10.61 -18.97
C GLU A 62 1.41 11.44 -17.83
N ARG A 63 0.16 11.89 -17.98
CA ARG A 63 -0.54 12.62 -16.92
C ARG A 63 -0.79 11.74 -15.69
N ALA A 64 -1.12 10.46 -15.90
CA ALA A 64 -1.31 9.53 -14.79
C ALA A 64 -0.02 9.38 -13.95
N ILE A 65 1.13 9.24 -14.61
CA ILE A 65 2.44 9.18 -13.95
C ILE A 65 2.71 10.46 -13.13
N GLU A 66 2.43 11.64 -13.69
CA GLU A 66 2.62 12.91 -12.96
C GLU A 66 1.76 12.97 -11.69
N ILE A 67 0.49 12.53 -11.77
CA ILE A 67 -0.42 12.50 -10.63
C ILE A 67 0.05 11.49 -9.59
N ILE A 68 0.50 10.31 -10.01
CA ILE A 68 1.03 9.26 -9.14
C ILE A 68 2.28 9.74 -8.39
N HIS A 69 3.23 10.39 -9.06
CA HIS A 69 4.41 10.95 -8.39
C HIS A 69 4.03 11.97 -7.32
N ARG A 70 3.17 12.93 -7.67
CA ARG A 70 2.66 13.93 -6.70
C ARG A 70 1.88 13.28 -5.55
N PHE A 71 1.20 12.16 -5.81
CA PHE A 71 0.50 11.40 -4.79
C PHE A 71 1.49 10.77 -3.79
N TYR A 72 2.63 10.26 -4.27
CA TYR A 72 3.68 9.77 -3.38
C TYR A 72 4.26 10.88 -2.52
N ASP A 73 4.51 12.05 -3.09
CA ASP A 73 4.97 13.23 -2.34
C ASP A 73 3.94 13.60 -1.26
N ASP A 74 2.65 13.69 -1.62
CA ASP A 74 1.56 14.01 -0.69
C ASP A 74 1.44 12.97 0.45
N MET A 75 1.69 11.69 0.17
CA MET A 75 1.66 10.61 1.17
C MET A 75 2.86 10.67 2.11
N GLN A 76 4.06 10.88 1.58
CA GLN A 76 5.28 11.03 2.36
C GLN A 76 5.15 12.23 3.31
N ASP A 77 4.73 13.37 2.79
CA ASP A 77 4.54 14.60 3.57
C ASP A 77 3.49 14.39 4.66
N HIS A 78 2.40 13.69 4.38
CA HIS A 78 1.37 13.41 5.37
C HIS A 78 1.88 12.46 6.47
N LEU A 79 2.55 11.37 6.11
CA LEU A 79 3.09 10.42 7.09
C LEU A 79 4.09 11.11 8.03
N ILE A 80 5.05 11.86 7.47
CA ILE A 80 6.09 12.51 8.27
C ILE A 80 5.50 13.66 9.08
N ASN A 81 4.89 14.63 8.43
CA ASN A 81 4.51 15.87 9.11
C ASN A 81 3.26 15.72 9.96
N LYS A 82 2.28 14.95 9.49
CA LYS A 82 1.01 14.82 10.20
C LYS A 82 1.05 13.68 11.21
N ILE A 83 1.43 12.48 10.80
CA ILE A 83 1.35 11.32 11.68
C ILE A 83 2.53 11.31 12.66
N ILE A 84 3.77 11.31 12.17
CA ILE A 84 4.96 11.16 13.03
C ILE A 84 5.20 12.40 13.90
N ILE A 85 5.30 13.59 13.28
CA ILE A 85 5.65 14.81 14.02
C ILE A 85 4.47 15.33 14.85
N GLN A 86 3.29 15.54 14.23
CA GLN A 86 2.17 16.20 14.92
C GLN A 86 1.39 15.26 15.84
N ASP A 87 0.98 14.08 15.34
CA ASP A 87 0.07 13.22 16.09
C ASP A 87 0.82 12.36 17.13
N HIS A 88 2.03 11.91 16.81
CA HIS A 88 2.89 11.15 17.73
C HIS A 88 3.89 12.01 18.52
N ASN A 89 3.92 13.33 18.28
CA ASN A 89 4.78 14.29 18.99
C ASN A 89 6.28 13.90 18.97
N LEU A 90 6.70 13.21 17.91
CA LEU A 90 8.06 12.74 17.78
C LEU A 90 8.98 13.92 17.46
N THR A 91 9.80 14.32 18.43
CA THR A 91 10.74 15.45 18.29
C THR A 91 12.16 15.01 17.94
N ASP A 92 12.41 13.70 17.89
CA ASP A 92 13.70 13.16 17.51
C ASP A 92 13.87 13.25 15.99
N ALA A 93 14.85 14.05 15.58
CA ALA A 93 15.16 14.28 14.17
C ALA A 93 15.68 13.02 13.47
N ALA A 94 16.44 12.16 14.16
CA ALA A 94 17.00 10.96 13.57
C ALA A 94 15.92 9.88 13.32
N GLU A 95 14.96 9.73 14.23
CA GLU A 95 13.82 8.82 14.02
C GLU A 95 12.90 9.31 12.90
N THR A 96 12.68 10.62 12.81
CA THR A 96 11.90 11.24 11.73
C THR A 96 12.58 11.06 10.36
N GLU A 97 13.89 11.30 10.30
CA GLU A 97 14.70 11.08 9.09
C GLU A 97 14.74 9.60 8.69
N ALA A 98 14.86 8.68 9.65
CA ALA A 98 14.85 7.24 9.39
C ALA A 98 13.51 6.78 8.79
N ALA A 99 12.38 7.26 9.32
CA ALA A 99 11.06 6.94 8.78
C ALA A 99 10.88 7.50 7.36
N ALA A 100 11.35 8.73 7.11
CA ALA A 100 11.33 9.35 5.79
C ALA A 100 12.19 8.58 4.78
N ALA A 101 13.42 8.22 5.15
CA ALA A 101 14.33 7.44 4.33
C ALA A 101 13.74 6.08 3.99
N LYS A 102 13.19 5.39 5.00
CA LYS A 102 12.52 4.09 4.80
C LYS A 102 11.34 4.20 3.84
N PHE A 103 10.48 5.20 4.02
CA PHE A 103 9.35 5.42 3.11
C PHE A 103 9.83 5.65 1.67
N HIS A 104 10.88 6.46 1.51
CA HIS A 104 11.48 6.71 0.19
C HIS A 104 12.03 5.43 -0.45
N ASP A 105 12.79 4.63 0.31
CA ASP A 105 13.38 3.37 -0.16
C ASP A 105 12.29 2.36 -0.55
N LEU A 106 11.27 2.19 0.29
CA LEU A 106 10.14 1.31 0.01
C LEU A 106 9.35 1.76 -1.22
N SER A 107 9.09 3.06 -1.36
CA SER A 107 8.35 3.59 -2.52
C SER A 107 9.06 3.37 -3.86
N ARG A 108 10.39 3.22 -3.86
CA ARG A 108 11.20 3.02 -5.07
C ARG A 108 11.53 1.56 -5.33
N GLY A 109 12.05 0.86 -4.32
CA GLY A 109 12.51 -0.52 -4.45
C GLY A 109 11.34 -1.51 -4.37
N ARG A 110 10.54 -1.40 -3.29
CA ARG A 110 9.49 -2.37 -3.00
C ARG A 110 8.36 -2.35 -4.02
N PHE A 111 8.07 -1.20 -4.62
CA PHE A 111 7.06 -1.07 -5.67
C PHE A 111 7.40 -1.90 -6.91
N HIS A 112 8.68 -1.96 -7.27
CA HIS A 112 9.13 -2.79 -8.38
C HIS A 112 8.90 -4.28 -8.08
N GLU A 113 9.19 -4.70 -6.85
CA GLU A 113 9.02 -6.09 -6.41
C GLU A 113 7.55 -6.48 -6.29
N TYR A 114 6.71 -5.64 -5.66
CA TYR A 114 5.27 -5.85 -5.65
C TYR A 114 4.70 -5.91 -7.06
N GLY A 115 5.14 -5.03 -7.96
CA GLY A 115 4.76 -5.06 -9.37
C GLY A 115 5.17 -6.34 -10.08
N ALA A 116 6.37 -6.85 -9.83
CA ALA A 116 6.84 -8.12 -10.40
C ALA A 116 6.01 -9.31 -9.88
N LYS A 117 5.79 -9.39 -8.57
CA LYS A 117 4.98 -10.45 -7.94
C LYS A 117 3.53 -10.41 -8.34
N PHE A 118 2.94 -9.23 -8.43
CA PHE A 118 1.57 -9.09 -8.89
C PHE A 118 1.43 -9.47 -10.36
N LYS A 119 2.39 -9.12 -11.22
CA LYS A 119 2.43 -9.58 -12.61
C LYS A 119 2.53 -11.09 -12.73
N GLU A 120 3.34 -11.74 -11.89
CA GLU A 120 3.38 -13.21 -11.80
C GLU A 120 1.99 -13.76 -11.47
N ASP A 121 1.31 -13.20 -10.46
CA ASP A 121 -0.02 -13.64 -10.03
C ASP A 121 -1.13 -13.44 -11.07
N ILE A 122 -1.17 -12.29 -11.74
CA ILE A 122 -2.21 -11.97 -12.75
C ILE A 122 -1.87 -12.48 -14.16
N SER A 123 -0.67 -13.05 -14.35
CA SER A 123 -0.28 -13.65 -15.64
C SER A 123 -1.09 -14.91 -15.97
N ASP A 124 -1.68 -15.54 -14.96
CA ASP A 124 -2.69 -16.58 -15.11
C ASP A 124 -4.09 -15.96 -15.04
N PRO A 125 -4.84 -15.89 -16.16
CA PRO A 125 -6.19 -15.34 -16.19
C PRO A 125 -7.19 -16.11 -15.33
N MET A 126 -6.86 -17.33 -14.90
CA MET A 126 -7.69 -18.17 -14.02
C MET A 126 -7.32 -18.01 -12.54
N ALA A 127 -6.25 -17.27 -12.21
CA ALA A 127 -5.87 -17.01 -10.83
C ALA A 127 -6.89 -16.07 -10.16
N MET A 128 -7.67 -16.61 -9.22
CA MET A 128 -8.55 -15.82 -8.35
C MET A 128 -7.87 -15.42 -7.03
N SER A 129 -6.53 -15.34 -7.03
CA SER A 129 -5.72 -15.02 -5.85
C SER A 129 -4.41 -14.35 -6.25
N CYS A 130 -3.77 -13.63 -5.33
CA CYS A 130 -2.44 -13.03 -5.52
C CYS A 130 -1.41 -13.60 -4.51
N PRO A 131 -1.13 -14.92 -4.57
CA PRO A 131 -0.35 -15.59 -3.55
C PRO A 131 1.11 -15.10 -3.50
N ASN A 132 1.75 -14.81 -4.64
CA ASN A 132 3.14 -14.39 -4.62
C ASN A 132 3.29 -12.99 -4.02
N MET A 133 2.42 -12.06 -4.39
CA MET A 133 2.43 -10.71 -3.85
C MET A 133 2.07 -10.69 -2.36
N VAL A 134 1.04 -11.43 -1.94
CA VAL A 134 0.65 -11.51 -0.52
C VAL A 134 1.71 -12.22 0.32
N SER A 135 2.30 -13.29 -0.19
CA SER A 135 3.42 -13.95 0.46
C SER A 135 4.57 -12.96 0.70
N TYR A 136 4.88 -12.14 -0.31
CA TYR A 136 5.94 -11.14 -0.21
C TYR A 136 5.60 -10.01 0.76
N LEU A 137 4.36 -9.52 0.76
CA LEU A 137 3.87 -8.57 1.75
C LEU A 137 4.05 -9.11 3.16
N LEU A 138 3.55 -10.33 3.43
CA LEU A 138 3.59 -10.92 4.77
C LEU A 138 5.01 -11.19 5.27
N ASP A 139 5.99 -11.40 4.38
CA ASP A 139 7.40 -11.52 4.77
C ASP A 139 8.02 -10.21 5.27
N ASN A 140 7.47 -9.07 4.85
CA ASN A 140 8.00 -7.75 5.16
C ASN A 140 7.11 -6.95 6.12
N LEU A 141 5.85 -7.34 6.27
CA LEU A 141 4.84 -6.60 7.03
C LEU A 141 5.04 -6.69 8.54
N PHE A 142 5.54 -7.81 9.05
CA PHE A 142 5.72 -7.99 10.49
C PHE A 142 7.12 -7.55 10.92
N ILE A 143 7.21 -6.83 12.03
CA ILE A 143 8.49 -6.40 12.60
C ILE A 143 9.31 -7.64 13.01
N GLU A 144 8.64 -8.62 13.59
CA GLU A 144 9.18 -9.95 13.85
C GLU A 144 8.56 -10.95 12.87
N PRO A 145 9.37 -11.75 12.15
CA PRO A 145 8.84 -12.73 11.21
C PRO A 145 7.88 -13.73 11.89
N ILE A 146 6.71 -13.92 11.29
CA ILE A 146 5.73 -14.91 11.74
C ILE A 146 6.13 -16.32 11.30
N ALA A 147 5.59 -17.34 11.98
CA ALA A 147 5.83 -18.73 11.62
C ALA A 147 5.22 -19.06 10.24
N LYS A 148 5.74 -20.11 9.59
CA LYS A 148 5.27 -20.54 8.28
C LYS A 148 3.79 -20.91 8.28
N GLU A 149 3.33 -21.59 9.33
CA GLU A 149 1.95 -22.03 9.51
C GLU A 149 1.00 -20.84 9.72
N GLU A 150 1.48 -19.81 10.41
CA GLU A 150 0.79 -18.53 10.61
C GLU A 150 0.65 -17.79 9.29
N LYS A 151 1.75 -17.69 8.53
CA LYS A 151 1.74 -17.09 7.20
C LYS A 151 0.74 -17.77 6.28
N LEU A 152 0.74 -19.10 6.23
CA LEU A 152 -0.18 -19.88 5.40
C LEU A 152 -1.66 -19.62 5.74
N LYS A 153 -2.00 -19.39 7.02
CA LYS A 153 -3.36 -19.03 7.43
C LYS A 153 -3.78 -17.65 6.93
N LEU A 154 -2.84 -16.71 6.83
CA LEU A 154 -3.09 -15.35 6.37
C LEU A 154 -3.18 -15.22 4.84
N MET A 155 -2.58 -16.14 4.09
CA MET A 155 -2.51 -16.06 2.62
C MET A 155 -3.86 -15.81 1.95
N ALA A 156 -4.86 -16.66 2.23
CA ALA A 156 -6.18 -16.56 1.62
C ALA A 156 -6.94 -15.29 2.02
N PRO A 157 -7.18 -15.01 3.32
CA PRO A 157 -7.98 -13.83 3.72
C PRO A 157 -7.32 -12.51 3.29
N VAL A 158 -5.99 -12.42 3.31
CA VAL A 158 -5.27 -11.23 2.84
C VAL A 158 -5.37 -11.10 1.31
N SER A 159 -5.22 -12.20 0.55
CA SER A 159 -5.40 -12.19 -0.90
C SER A 159 -6.80 -11.73 -1.31
N ASP A 160 -7.84 -12.26 -0.67
CA ASP A 160 -9.23 -11.89 -0.96
C ASP A 160 -9.45 -10.40 -0.73
N LYS A 161 -8.89 -9.87 0.37
CA LYS A 161 -9.00 -8.45 0.70
C LYS A 161 -8.26 -7.57 -0.30
N VAL A 162 -7.07 -7.97 -0.72
CA VAL A 162 -6.27 -7.23 -1.72
C VAL A 162 -7.00 -7.19 -3.07
N LEU A 163 -7.53 -8.31 -3.54
CA LEU A 163 -8.28 -8.35 -4.81
C LEU A 163 -9.58 -7.55 -4.73
N PHE A 164 -10.27 -7.58 -3.60
CA PHE A 164 -11.44 -6.73 -3.34
C PHE A 164 -11.08 -5.24 -3.47
N PHE A 165 -9.98 -4.81 -2.84
CA PHE A 165 -9.51 -3.42 -2.97
C PHE A 165 -9.10 -3.07 -4.39
N TRP A 166 -8.30 -3.91 -5.03
CA TRP A 166 -7.83 -3.66 -6.38
C TRP A 166 -9.00 -3.48 -7.35
N SER A 167 -9.97 -4.40 -7.33
CA SER A 167 -11.17 -4.34 -8.18
C SER A 167 -12.02 -3.10 -7.89
N GLY A 168 -12.23 -2.77 -6.61
CA GLY A 168 -12.94 -1.56 -6.19
C GLY A 168 -12.24 -0.27 -6.65
N CYS A 169 -10.92 -0.21 -6.58
CA CYS A 169 -10.14 0.95 -7.03
C CYS A 169 -10.19 1.13 -8.55
N VAL A 170 -10.07 0.03 -9.31
CA VAL A 170 -10.24 0.07 -10.78
C VAL A 170 -11.60 0.64 -11.16
N GLN A 171 -12.68 0.23 -10.48
CA GLN A 171 -14.02 0.79 -10.73
C GLN A 171 -14.09 2.27 -10.33
N ALA A 172 -13.58 2.61 -9.15
CA ALA A 172 -13.62 3.97 -8.62
C ALA A 172 -12.88 4.99 -9.50
N PHE A 173 -11.83 4.58 -10.22
CA PHE A 173 -11.07 5.45 -11.12
C PHE A 173 -11.52 5.41 -12.59
N LYS A 174 -12.42 4.50 -12.97
CA LYS A 174 -13.05 4.49 -14.31
C LYS A 174 -14.18 5.51 -14.44
N CYS A 175 -14.82 5.84 -13.32
CA CYS A 175 -15.81 6.90 -13.22
C CYS A 175 -15.16 8.30 -13.22
#